data_AF-A0A7S1QG91-F1
#
_entry.id   AF-A0A7S1QG91-F1
#
_cell.length_a   1.000
_cell.length_b   1.000
_cell.length_c   1.000
_cell.angle_alpha   90.00
_cell.angle_beta   90.00
_cell.angle_gamma   90.00
#
_symmetry.space_group_name_H-M   'P 1'
#
loop_
_entity.id
_entity.type
_entity.pdbx_description
1 polymer ?
#
loop_
_entity_poly.entity_id
_entity_poly.type
_entity_poly.pdbx_seq_one_letter_code
_entity_poly.pdbx_strand_id
1 'polypeptide(L)'
;YFAPCMASRVLCIEPGARAAEAMGPELHGDFRYLAAGQLGPDGRIYFAPSGARRVLCVDPEAESVEELGPRLAGGCKYTGAGVLAENGRIYFAPCCAEQVLCIDCQAQTVRLLGPELRGDRKYTTAGVLAPNGKIYFAPSGTGSVLCIDP
;
A
#
# COMPACT_ATOMS: atom_id res chain seq x y z
N TYR A 1 -2.98 10.80 8.63
CA TYR A 1 -4.13 10.18 7.95
C TYR A 1 -4.09 8.68 8.10
N PHE A 2 -5.25 8.04 8.28
CA PHE A 2 -5.38 6.59 8.42
C PHE A 2 -6.39 6.07 7.40
N ALA A 3 -5.97 5.14 6.55
CA ALA A 3 -6.91 4.48 5.66
C ALA A 3 -7.85 3.56 6.46
N PRO A 4 -9.12 3.45 6.03
CA PRO A 4 -10.09 2.62 6.73
C PRO A 4 -9.82 1.13 6.52
N CYS A 5 -9.68 0.40 7.62
CA CYS A 5 -9.76 -1.06 7.63
C CYS A 5 -11.24 -1.52 7.60
N MET A 6 -12.05 -0.98 8.52
CA MET A 6 -13.50 -1.25 8.66
C MET A 6 -14.37 0.01 8.69
N ALA A 7 -13.79 1.20 8.92
CA ALA A 7 -14.52 2.47 8.89
C ALA A 7 -14.99 2.77 7.47
N SER A 8 -15.95 3.67 7.24
CA SER A 8 -16.39 4.02 5.87
C SER A 8 -15.52 5.11 5.22
N ARG A 9 -14.68 5.84 5.96
CA ARG A 9 -13.94 7.01 5.46
C ARG A 9 -12.50 7.06 5.99
N VAL A 10 -11.65 7.88 5.35
CA VAL A 10 -10.26 8.13 5.81
C VAL A 10 -10.32 9.00 7.07
N LEU A 11 -9.54 8.65 8.09
CA LEU A 11 -9.42 9.46 9.30
C LEU A 11 -8.25 10.44 9.15
N CYS A 12 -8.53 11.73 9.23
CA CYS A 12 -7.55 12.78 9.45
C CYS A 12 -7.43 13.06 10.94
N ILE A 13 -6.22 13.25 11.46
CA ILE A 13 -5.99 13.75 12.81
C ILE A 13 -5.17 15.01 12.68
N GLU A 14 -5.65 16.08 13.28
CA GLU A 14 -4.93 17.34 13.40
C GLU A 14 -4.33 17.43 14.80
N PRO A 15 -3.00 17.22 14.96
CA PRO A 15 -2.40 17.12 16.29
C PRO A 15 -2.53 18.41 17.11
N GLY A 16 -2.49 19.57 16.44
CA GLY A 16 -2.61 20.89 17.08
C GLY A 16 -4.03 21.21 17.57
N ALA A 17 -5.05 20.77 16.84
CA ALA A 17 -6.45 20.99 17.20
C ALA A 17 -7.00 19.93 18.17
N ARG A 18 -6.27 18.81 18.37
CA ARG A 18 -6.77 17.61 19.08
C ARG A 18 -8.11 17.11 18.52
N ALA A 19 -8.35 17.36 17.24
CA ALA A 19 -9.55 16.97 16.52
C ALA A 19 -9.23 15.83 15.55
N ALA A 20 -10.25 15.02 15.26
CA ALA A 20 -10.18 13.97 14.26
C ALA A 20 -11.40 14.07 13.36
N GLU A 21 -11.17 14.08 12.05
CA GLU A 21 -12.21 14.30 11.04
C GLU A 21 -12.20 13.20 9.98
N ALA A 22 -13.39 12.89 9.46
CA ALA A 22 -13.55 11.91 8.39
C ALA A 22 -13.50 12.60 7.02
N MET A 23 -12.71 12.05 6.10
CA MET A 23 -12.37 12.66 4.81
C MET A 23 -12.58 11.67 3.65
N GLY A 24 -12.86 12.22 2.45
CA GLY A 24 -13.14 11.45 1.24
C GLY A 24 -14.56 10.85 1.17
N PRO A 25 -14.86 10.09 0.10
CA PRO A 25 -16.16 9.44 -0.08
C PRO A 25 -16.37 8.26 0.87
N GLU A 26 -17.61 7.77 0.96
CA GLU A 26 -17.89 6.50 1.64
C GLU A 26 -17.32 5.32 0.84
N LEU A 27 -16.32 4.70 1.43
CA LEU A 27 -15.70 3.48 0.97
C LEU A 27 -16.44 2.29 1.61
N HIS A 28 -16.70 1.26 0.80
CA HIS A 28 -17.53 0.11 1.18
C HIS A 28 -16.73 -1.20 1.12
N GLY A 29 -17.10 -2.16 1.97
CA GLY A 29 -16.45 -3.46 2.10
C GLY A 29 -15.49 -3.54 3.30
N ASP A 30 -15.12 -4.77 3.66
CA ASP A 30 -14.38 -5.09 4.88
C ASP A 30 -12.88 -5.28 4.64
N PHE A 31 -12.07 -5.07 5.69
CA PHE A 31 -10.61 -5.27 5.70
C PHE A 31 -9.87 -4.59 4.54
N ARG A 32 -10.29 -3.38 4.17
CA ARG A 32 -9.94 -2.77 2.88
C ARG A 32 -8.47 -2.43 2.73
N TYR A 33 -7.91 -1.71 3.71
CA TYR A 33 -6.52 -1.28 3.74
C TYR A 33 -5.93 -1.69 5.09
N LEU A 34 -5.10 -2.74 5.08
CA LEU A 34 -4.45 -3.28 6.30
C LEU A 34 -3.00 -2.83 6.43
N ALA A 35 -2.32 -2.64 5.29
CA ALA A 35 -0.96 -2.12 5.27
C ALA A 35 -0.94 -0.66 5.76
N ALA A 36 0.16 -0.29 6.42
CA ALA A 36 0.43 1.11 6.72
C ALA A 36 0.53 1.93 5.42
N GLY A 37 0.06 3.18 5.47
CA GLY A 37 0.20 4.11 4.36
C GLY A 37 1.63 4.58 4.21
N GLN A 38 2.06 4.76 2.96
CA GLN A 38 3.40 5.28 2.64
C GLN A 38 3.29 6.67 2.03
N LEU A 39 4.07 7.61 2.58
CA LEU A 39 4.22 8.95 2.03
C LEU A 39 5.10 8.89 0.78
N GLY A 40 4.56 9.32 -0.36
CA GLY A 40 5.30 9.49 -1.59
C GLY A 40 6.06 10.82 -1.62
N PRO A 41 7.07 10.97 -2.50
CA PRO A 41 7.81 12.21 -2.67
C PRO A 41 6.98 13.36 -3.26
N ASP A 42 5.78 13.05 -3.76
CA ASP A 42 4.77 13.99 -4.26
C ASP A 42 3.85 14.54 -3.16
N GLY A 43 4.12 14.21 -1.89
CA GLY A 43 3.32 14.67 -0.75
C GLY A 43 2.05 13.85 -0.49
N ARG A 44 1.74 12.87 -1.34
CA ARG A 44 0.54 12.04 -1.22
C ARG A 44 0.80 10.77 -0.41
N ILE A 45 -0.26 10.22 0.18
CA ILE A 45 -0.18 9.01 1.00
C ILE A 45 -0.88 7.85 0.29
N TYR A 46 -0.17 6.74 0.14
CA TYR A 46 -0.60 5.58 -0.63
C TYR A 46 -0.86 4.36 0.26
N PHE A 47 -2.01 3.72 0.05
CA PHE A 47 -2.39 2.50 0.76
C PHE A 47 -2.64 1.35 -0.21
N ALA A 48 -1.89 0.26 -0.03
CA ALA A 48 -2.10 -0.94 -0.83
C ALA A 48 -3.41 -1.65 -0.43
N PRO A 49 -4.18 -2.15 -1.42
CA PRO A 49 -5.44 -2.81 -1.14
C PRO A 49 -5.21 -4.18 -0.48
N SER A 50 -5.87 -4.43 0.64
CA SER A 50 -6.00 -5.76 1.24
C SER A 50 -7.29 -6.42 0.75
N GLY A 51 -8.45 -5.96 1.23
CA GLY A 51 -9.79 -6.32 0.75
C GLY A 51 -10.35 -5.37 -0.32
N ALA A 52 -9.81 -4.15 -0.43
CA ALA A 52 -10.18 -3.20 -1.47
C ALA A 52 -9.80 -3.67 -2.88
N ARG A 53 -10.37 -3.04 -3.91
CA ARG A 53 -10.07 -3.37 -5.31
C ARG A 53 -8.94 -2.54 -5.92
N ARG A 54 -8.61 -1.40 -5.32
CA ARG A 54 -7.65 -0.42 -5.87
C ARG A 54 -6.79 0.17 -4.78
N VAL A 55 -5.67 0.78 -5.17
CA VAL A 55 -4.82 1.56 -4.27
C VAL A 55 -5.58 2.80 -3.83
N LEU A 56 -5.56 3.14 -2.54
CA LEU A 56 -6.04 4.42 -2.07
C LEU A 56 -4.90 5.44 -2.14
N CYS A 57 -5.16 6.59 -2.72
CA CYS A 57 -4.29 7.75 -2.71
C CYS A 57 -5.00 8.86 -1.93
N VAL A 58 -4.30 9.46 -0.96
CA VAL A 58 -4.79 10.59 -0.18
C VAL A 58 -3.88 11.77 -0.46
N ASP A 59 -4.46 12.86 -0.94
CA ASP A 59 -3.78 14.14 -1.10
C ASP A 59 -4.12 15.02 0.11
N PRO A 60 -3.16 15.22 1.04
CA PRO A 60 -3.43 16.01 2.25
C PRO A 60 -3.53 17.50 1.97
N GLU A 61 -2.90 18.02 0.91
CA GLU A 61 -2.95 19.45 0.56
C GLU A 61 -4.26 19.79 -0.14
N ALA A 62 -4.71 18.94 -1.06
CA ALA A 62 -5.98 19.12 -1.77
C ALA A 62 -7.20 18.59 -1.00
N GLU A 63 -6.97 18.01 0.18
CA GLU A 63 -7.96 17.31 0.99
C GLU A 63 -8.80 16.28 0.21
N SER A 64 -8.17 15.53 -0.70
CA SER A 64 -8.84 14.62 -1.62
C SER A 64 -8.43 13.15 -1.42
N VAL A 65 -9.31 12.26 -1.88
CA VAL A 65 -9.09 10.81 -1.86
C VAL A 65 -9.45 10.23 -3.22
N GLU A 66 -8.52 9.48 -3.79
CA GLU A 66 -8.66 8.87 -5.11
C GLU A 66 -8.30 7.39 -5.07
N GLU A 67 -8.88 6.60 -5.99
CA GLU A 67 -8.50 5.21 -6.20
C GLU A 67 -7.64 5.06 -7.45
N LEU A 68 -6.43 4.52 -7.31
CA LEU A 68 -5.48 4.36 -8.40
C LEU A 68 -5.41 2.92 -8.91
N GLY A 69 -5.14 2.80 -10.21
CA GLY A 69 -4.75 1.54 -10.84
C GLY A 69 -5.89 0.61 -11.28
N PRO A 70 -5.52 -0.58 -11.80
CA PRO A 70 -6.47 -1.60 -12.22
C PRO A 70 -7.22 -2.19 -11.01
N ARG A 71 -8.36 -2.85 -11.27
CA ARG A 71 -9.07 -3.60 -10.24
C ARG A 71 -8.30 -4.89 -9.93
N LEU A 72 -7.95 -5.07 -8.66
CA LEU A 72 -7.27 -6.26 -8.14
C LEU A 72 -8.27 -7.15 -7.42
N ALA A 73 -8.35 -8.42 -7.86
CA ALA A 73 -9.24 -9.42 -7.29
C ALA A 73 -8.61 -10.14 -6.07
N GLY A 74 -9.46 -10.74 -5.23
CA GLY A 74 -9.03 -11.45 -4.02
C GLY A 74 -8.98 -10.57 -2.76
N GLY A 75 -8.75 -11.22 -1.61
CA GLY A 75 -8.65 -10.59 -0.29
C GLY A 75 -7.25 -10.75 0.31
N CYS A 76 -6.96 -9.99 1.38
CA CYS A 76 -5.66 -10.04 2.07
C CYS A 76 -4.45 -9.91 1.13
N LYS A 77 -4.60 -9.15 0.04
CA LYS A 77 -3.62 -9.08 -1.05
C LYS A 77 -2.26 -8.54 -0.57
N TYR A 78 -2.28 -7.38 0.09
CA TYR A 78 -1.11 -6.70 0.62
C TYR A 78 -1.41 -6.25 2.06
N THR A 79 -0.63 -6.75 3.02
CA THR A 79 -0.87 -6.50 4.46
C THR A 79 0.35 -5.90 5.15
N GLY A 80 1.56 -6.18 4.66
CA GLY A 80 2.79 -5.53 5.13
C GLY A 80 2.92 -4.10 4.57
N ALA A 81 3.64 -3.25 5.29
CA ALA A 81 3.94 -1.90 4.83
C ALA A 81 4.79 -1.92 3.55
N GLY A 82 4.51 -0.98 2.64
CA GLY A 82 5.31 -0.79 1.43
C GLY A 82 6.63 -0.09 1.73
N VAL A 83 7.53 -0.12 0.77
CA VAL A 83 8.85 0.54 0.86
C VAL A 83 8.99 1.54 -0.27
N LEU A 84 9.29 2.80 0.07
CA LEU A 84 9.64 3.83 -0.90
C LEU A 84 11.10 3.64 -1.33
N ALA A 85 11.34 3.50 -2.63
CA ALA A 85 12.68 3.44 -3.21
C ALA A 85 13.14 4.81 -3.71
N GLU A 86 14.44 4.93 -4.00
CA GLU A 86 15.07 6.17 -4.51
C GLU A 86 14.52 6.60 -5.88
N ASN A 87 13.98 5.66 -6.66
CA ASN A 87 13.34 5.96 -7.95
C ASN A 87 11.94 6.60 -7.82
N GLY A 88 11.49 6.92 -6.61
CA GLY A 88 10.19 7.56 -6.35
C GLY A 88 9.00 6.60 -6.42
N ARG A 89 9.24 5.29 -6.40
CA ARG A 89 8.19 4.27 -6.44
C ARG A 89 8.06 3.55 -5.10
N ILE A 90 6.84 3.11 -4.79
CA ILE A 90 6.52 2.34 -3.59
C ILE A 90 6.23 0.89 -3.97
N TYR A 91 6.88 -0.05 -3.28
CA TYR A 91 6.76 -1.48 -3.54
C TYR A 91 6.12 -2.20 -2.34
N PHE A 92 5.11 -3.04 -2.60
CA PHE A 92 4.48 -3.89 -1.60
C PHE A 92 4.64 -5.36 -1.98
N ALA A 93 5.12 -6.16 -1.02
CA ALA A 93 5.21 -7.60 -1.20
C ALA A 93 3.84 -8.29 -1.09
N PRO A 94 3.55 -9.30 -1.92
CA PRO A 94 2.28 -9.98 -1.91
C PRO A 94 2.10 -10.86 -0.66
N CYS A 95 1.00 -10.67 0.07
CA CYS A 95 0.56 -11.58 1.12
C CYS A 95 -0.20 -12.77 0.49
N CYS A 96 -1.46 -12.55 0.08
CA CYS A 96 -2.27 -13.49 -0.71
C CYS A 96 -2.39 -13.11 -2.19
N ALA A 97 -1.86 -11.96 -2.61
CA ALA A 97 -1.72 -11.64 -4.04
C ALA A 97 -0.64 -12.51 -4.71
N GLU A 98 -0.59 -12.52 -6.03
CA GLU A 98 0.42 -13.31 -6.76
C GLU A 98 1.66 -12.49 -7.12
N GLN A 99 1.58 -11.17 -7.22
CA GLN A 99 2.67 -10.34 -7.72
C GLN A 99 2.97 -9.17 -6.79
N VAL A 100 4.15 -8.56 -6.97
CA VAL A 100 4.52 -7.33 -6.28
C VAL A 100 3.67 -6.17 -6.79
N LEU A 101 3.13 -5.37 -5.89
CA LEU A 101 2.49 -4.11 -6.25
C LEU A 101 3.55 -3.01 -6.32
N CYS A 102 3.58 -2.29 -7.44
CA CYS A 102 4.42 -1.12 -7.64
C CYS A 102 3.54 0.10 -7.89
N ILE A 103 3.77 1.17 -7.15
CA ILE A 103 3.10 2.46 -7.31
C ILE A 103 4.15 3.48 -7.73
N ASP A 104 3.94 4.12 -8.88
CA ASP A 104 4.74 5.26 -9.32
C ASP A 104 4.09 6.54 -8.82
N CYS A 105 4.69 7.19 -7.83
CA CYS A 105 4.11 8.36 -7.18
C CYS A 105 4.07 9.58 -8.12
N GLN A 106 5.07 9.75 -8.99
CA GLN A 106 5.06 10.89 -9.91
C GLN A 106 4.03 10.70 -11.03
N ALA A 107 3.99 9.50 -11.61
CA ALA A 107 3.07 9.20 -12.71
C ALA A 107 1.64 8.87 -12.25
N GLN A 108 1.41 8.70 -10.93
CA GLN A 108 0.15 8.23 -10.35
C GLN A 108 -0.33 6.90 -10.98
N THR A 109 0.61 5.99 -11.28
CA THR A 109 0.28 4.70 -11.91
C THR A 109 0.58 3.51 -11.00
N VAL A 110 -0.16 2.42 -11.22
CA VAL A 110 -0.01 1.17 -10.45
C VAL A 110 0.27 0.03 -11.43
N ARG A 111 1.28 -0.79 -11.12
CA ARG A 111 1.67 -1.96 -11.91
C ARG A 111 1.89 -3.18 -11.01
N LEU A 112 1.68 -4.37 -11.57
CA LEU A 112 2.09 -5.63 -10.96
C LEU A 112 3.42 -6.07 -11.57
N LEU A 113 4.37 -6.44 -10.73
CA LEU A 113 5.74 -6.78 -11.16
C LEU A 113 6.13 -8.21 -10.77
N GLY A 114 7.04 -8.77 -11.56
CA GLY A 114 7.67 -10.06 -11.29
C GLY A 114 6.80 -11.28 -11.67
N PRO A 115 7.28 -12.49 -11.39
CA PRO A 115 6.55 -13.72 -11.64
C PRO A 115 5.36 -13.88 -10.68
N GLU A 116 4.43 -14.79 -11.02
CA GLU A 116 3.39 -15.23 -10.09
C GLU A 116 4.00 -16.02 -8.92
N LEU A 117 3.82 -15.51 -7.72
CA LEU A 117 4.21 -16.12 -6.45
C LEU A 117 2.98 -16.79 -5.82
N ARG A 118 2.86 -18.10 -6.03
CA ARG A 118 1.74 -18.91 -5.51
C ARG A 118 1.83 -19.11 -4.00
N GLY A 119 0.66 -19.29 -3.38
CA GLY A 119 0.51 -19.53 -1.93
C GLY A 119 0.00 -18.31 -1.18
N ASP A 120 -0.42 -18.54 0.07
CA ASP A 120 -1.03 -17.53 0.92
C ASP A 120 -0.10 -17.06 2.03
N ARG A 121 -0.34 -15.84 2.53
CA ARG A 121 0.40 -15.25 3.67
C ARG A 121 1.92 -15.27 3.49
N LYS A 122 2.40 -15.06 2.26
CA LYS A 122 3.83 -15.18 1.91
C LYS A 122 4.68 -14.14 2.62
N TYR A 123 4.29 -12.87 2.54
CA TYR A 123 4.98 -11.75 3.18
C TYR A 123 3.95 -10.89 3.91
N THR A 124 3.99 -10.86 5.24
CA THR A 124 3.00 -10.14 6.07
C THR A 124 3.60 -8.94 6.82
N THR A 125 4.91 -8.75 6.73
CA THR A 125 5.67 -7.71 7.44
C THR A 125 6.18 -6.64 6.46
N ALA A 126 6.67 -5.53 7.00
CA ALA A 126 7.29 -4.48 6.21
C ALA A 126 8.60 -4.97 5.56
N GLY A 127 8.89 -4.44 4.37
CA GLY A 127 10.21 -4.61 3.76
C GLY A 127 11.20 -3.55 4.24
N VAL A 128 12.45 -3.68 3.81
CA VAL A 128 13.51 -2.70 4.07
C VAL A 128 14.27 -2.38 2.79
N LEU A 129 14.53 -1.09 2.53
CA LEU A 129 15.48 -0.64 1.52
C LEU A 129 16.89 -0.78 2.07
N ALA A 130 17.72 -1.58 1.42
CA ALA A 130 19.09 -1.81 1.82
C ALA A 130 20.05 -0.80 1.15
N PRO A 131 21.28 -0.62 1.68
CA PRO A 131 22.27 0.30 1.11
C PRO A 131 22.73 -0.02 -0.32
N ASN A 132 22.42 -1.23 -0.82
CA ASN A 132 22.69 -1.62 -2.20
C ASN A 132 21.58 -1.22 -3.18
N GLY A 133 20.60 -0.41 -2.74
CA GLY A 133 19.47 0.04 -3.54
C GLY A 133 18.33 -0.98 -3.69
N LYS A 134 18.49 -2.20 -3.16
CA LYS A 134 17.48 -3.26 -3.27
C LYS A 134 16.55 -3.30 -2.07
N ILE A 135 15.33 -3.81 -2.30
CA ILE A 135 14.34 -3.97 -1.24
C ILE A 135 14.23 -5.44 -0.88
N TYR A 136 14.22 -5.74 0.43
CA TYR A 136 14.11 -7.09 0.95
C TYR A 136 12.88 -7.24 1.84
N PHE A 137 12.15 -8.35 1.66
CA PHE A 137 11.03 -8.74 2.53
C PHE A 137 11.29 -10.12 3.14
N ALA A 138 11.15 -10.19 4.47
CA ALA A 138 11.30 -11.44 5.20
C ALA A 138 10.10 -12.36 4.92
N PRO A 139 10.33 -13.66 4.65
CA PRO A 139 9.24 -14.61 4.45
C PRO A 139 8.43 -14.82 5.73
N SER A 140 7.15 -15.12 5.57
CA SER A 140 6.24 -15.50 6.67
C SER A 140 5.60 -16.87 6.41
N GLY A 141 4.96 -17.03 5.24
CA GLY A 141 4.32 -18.28 4.80
C GLY A 141 5.04 -18.97 3.64
N THR A 142 6.25 -18.52 3.28
CA THR A 142 7.08 -19.07 2.20
C THR A 142 8.49 -19.34 2.72
N GLY A 143 9.30 -20.11 1.98
CA GLY A 143 10.67 -20.46 2.37
C GLY A 143 11.75 -19.49 1.90
N SER A 144 11.39 -18.49 1.09
CA SER A 144 12.36 -17.64 0.37
C SER A 144 12.17 -16.16 0.68
N VAL A 145 13.28 -15.43 0.83
CA VAL A 145 13.29 -13.97 0.89
C VAL A 145 12.91 -13.40 -0.47
N LEU A 146 12.05 -12.38 -0.48
CA LEU A 146 11.80 -11.60 -1.70
C LEU A 146 12.82 -10.47 -1.78
N CYS A 147 13.50 -10.38 -2.91
CA CYS A 147 14.36 -9.28 -3.28
C CYS A 147 13.76 -8.56 -4.49
N ILE A 148 13.69 -7.22 -4.42
CA ILE A 148 13.24 -6.36 -5.53
C ILE A 148 14.39 -5.43 -5.89
N ASP A 149 14.65 -5.31 -7.19
CA ASP A 149 15.57 -4.33 -7.79
C ASP A 149 14.69 -3.21 -8.40
N PRO A 150 14.58 -2.02 -7.75
CA PRO A 150 13.64 -0.96 -8.13
C PRO A 150 13.87 -0.34 -9.52
#